data_AF-T0V898-F1
#
_entry.id   AF-T0V898-F1
#
_cell.length_a   1.000
_cell.length_b   1.000
_cell.length_c   1.000
_cell.angle_alpha   90.00
_cell.angle_beta   90.00
_cell.angle_gamma   90.00
#
_symmetry.space_group_name_H-M   'P 1'
#
loop_
_entity.id
_entity.type
_entity.pdbx_description
1 polymer ?
#
loop_
_entity_poly.entity_id
_entity_poly.type
_entity_poly.pdbx_seq_one_letter_code
_entity_poly.pdbx_strand_id
1 'polypeptide(L)'
;MDNKRISEIVEEEMIKQDANRYRDMRKILTIPKSIADWLDKAFEKYSEEGGMVSTILTMQIIRNVSKHKDIEEWFMNYSVNRLNLALAYLAGKALGVDLVKVVEGINDNY
;
A
#
# COMPACT_ATOMS: atom_id res chain seq x y z
N MET A 1 14.28 35.23 32.98
CA MET A 1 13.47 34.32 32.14
C MET A 1 13.39 33.02 32.92
N ASP A 2 12.22 32.67 33.44
CA ASP A 2 12.11 31.59 34.43
C ASP A 2 12.24 30.21 33.78
N ASN A 3 13.04 29.33 34.40
CA ASN A 3 13.21 27.94 33.96
C ASN A 3 11.89 27.19 33.78
N LYS A 4 10.85 27.55 34.56
CA LYS A 4 9.49 27.01 34.44
C LYS A 4 8.86 27.30 33.07
N ARG A 5 9.10 28.49 32.52
CA ARG A 5 8.59 28.88 31.20
C ARG A 5 9.36 28.19 30.07
N ILE A 6 10.63 27.84 30.30
CA ILE A 6 11.43 27.07 29.35
C ILE A 6 10.96 25.61 29.31
N SER A 7 10.65 24.99 30.46
CA SER A 7 10.15 23.61 30.50
C SER A 7 8.78 23.45 29.82
N GLU A 8 7.87 24.40 30.01
CA GLU A 8 6.55 24.40 29.37
C GLU A 8 6.68 24.49 27.83
N ILE A 9 7.56 25.35 27.32
CA ILE A 9 7.84 25.47 25.88
C ILE A 9 8.44 24.16 25.32
N VAL A 10 9.32 23.50 26.07
CA VAL A 10 9.93 22.23 25.64
C VAL A 10 8.87 21.12 25.56
N GLU A 11 7.98 21.01 26.54
CA GLU A 11 6.87 20.03 26.51
C GLU A 11 5.93 20.28 25.33
N GLU A 12 5.52 21.52 25.08
CA GLU A 12 4.67 21.86 23.93
C GLU A 12 5.31 21.49 22.60
N GLU A 13 6.60 21.74 22.42
CA GLU A 13 7.31 21.39 21.19
C GLU A 13 7.51 19.87 21.04
N MET A 14 7.74 19.14 22.12
CA MET A 14 7.78 17.66 22.10
C MET A 14 6.43 17.07 21.68
N ILE A 15 5.33 17.57 22.23
CA ILE A 15 3.97 17.12 21.86
C ILE A 15 3.69 17.40 20.37
N LYS A 16 4.09 18.57 19.86
CA LYS A 16 3.95 18.90 18.43
C LYS A 16 4.80 18.00 17.53
N GLN A 17 6.04 17.70 17.92
CA GLN A 17 6.90 16.78 17.17
C GLN A 17 6.31 15.38 17.12
N ASP A 18 5.82 14.87 18.25
CA ASP A 18 5.17 13.56 18.29
C ASP A 18 3.91 13.55 17.42
N ALA A 19 3.05 14.57 17.50
CA ALA A 19 1.86 14.67 16.67
C ALA A 19 2.19 14.68 15.17
N ASN A 20 3.23 15.40 14.76
CA ASN A 20 3.71 15.42 13.37
C ASN A 20 4.27 14.05 12.96
N ARG A 21 5.04 13.40 13.82
CA ARG A 21 5.56 12.04 13.59
C ARG A 21 4.43 11.02 13.43
N TYR A 22 3.41 11.08 14.28
CA TYR A 22 2.20 10.26 14.16
C TYR A 22 1.41 10.55 12.88
N ARG A 23 1.39 11.79 12.40
CA ARG A 23 0.75 12.18 11.14
C ARG A 23 1.52 11.63 9.94
N ASP A 24 2.84 11.72 9.95
CA ASP A 24 3.68 11.21 8.87
C ASP A 24 3.70 9.68 8.82
N MET A 25 3.67 9.01 9.98
CA MET A 25 3.45 7.56 10.09
C MET A 25 2.07 7.13 9.59
N ARG A 26 1.09 8.05 9.57
CA ARG A 26 -0.27 7.81 9.06
C ARG A 26 -0.41 7.98 7.54
N LYS A 27 0.68 7.98 6.77
CA LYS A 27 0.59 7.77 5.32
C LYS A 27 0.09 6.34 5.07
N ILE A 28 -1.22 6.21 4.96
CA ILE A 28 -1.91 4.96 4.65
C ILE A 28 -1.66 4.66 3.18
N LEU A 29 -1.04 3.52 2.89
CA LEU A 29 -0.96 3.01 1.53
C LEU A 29 -2.37 2.75 1.01
N THR A 30 -2.70 3.25 -0.18
CA THR A 30 -4.01 3.03 -0.79
C THR A 30 -3.90 2.33 -2.12
N ILE A 31 -4.77 1.37 -2.39
CA ILE A 31 -4.88 0.71 -3.69
C ILE A 31 -6.30 0.88 -4.25
N PRO A 32 -6.45 1.15 -5.57
CA PRO A 32 -7.78 1.25 -6.17
C PRO A 32 -8.51 -0.10 -6.09
N LYS A 33 -9.81 -0.06 -5.82
CA LYS A 33 -10.65 -1.26 -5.72
C LYS A 33 -10.62 -2.13 -6.97
N SER A 34 -10.65 -1.54 -8.16
CA SER A 34 -10.53 -2.29 -9.42
C SER A 34 -9.24 -3.12 -9.49
N ILE A 35 -8.13 -2.60 -8.95
CA ILE A 35 -6.85 -3.32 -8.87
C ILE A 35 -6.90 -4.40 -7.80
N ALA A 36 -7.43 -4.09 -6.61
CA ALA A 36 -7.58 -5.05 -5.52
C ALA A 36 -8.45 -6.25 -5.95
N ASP A 37 -9.61 -5.99 -6.54
CA ASP A 37 -10.54 -7.03 -7.03
C ASP A 37 -9.89 -7.88 -8.14
N TRP A 38 -9.09 -7.25 -9.03
CA TRP A 38 -8.35 -7.96 -10.05
C TRP A 38 -7.27 -8.86 -9.44
N LEU A 39 -6.49 -8.35 -8.48
CA LEU A 39 -5.47 -9.11 -7.76
C LEU A 39 -6.10 -10.30 -7.04
N ASP A 40 -7.21 -10.10 -6.35
CA ASP A 40 -7.92 -11.16 -5.63
C ASP A 40 -8.32 -12.32 -6.55
N LYS A 41 -8.98 -12.01 -7.68
CA LYS A 41 -9.36 -13.03 -8.67
C LYS A 41 -8.15 -13.69 -9.31
N ALA A 42 -7.12 -12.90 -9.60
CA ALA A 42 -5.92 -13.40 -10.22
C ALA A 42 -5.27 -14.42 -9.29
N PHE A 43 -5.11 -14.11 -7.99
CA PHE A 43 -4.42 -14.95 -7.01
C PHE A 43 -5.26 -16.10 -6.47
N GLU A 44 -6.58 -15.99 -6.40
CA GLU A 44 -7.48 -17.12 -6.08
C GLU A 44 -7.21 -18.29 -7.04
N LYS A 45 -7.15 -17.99 -8.35
CA LYS A 45 -6.86 -18.97 -9.41
C LYS A 45 -5.53 -19.70 -9.26
N TYR A 46 -4.49 -19.06 -8.70
CA TYR A 46 -3.18 -19.69 -8.49
C TYR A 46 -3.01 -20.30 -7.09
N SER A 47 -3.83 -19.89 -6.12
CA SER A 47 -3.84 -20.48 -4.79
C SER A 47 -4.41 -21.90 -4.79
N GLU A 48 -5.33 -22.22 -5.70
CA GLU A 48 -5.82 -23.58 -5.95
C GLU A 48 -4.72 -24.52 -6.48
N GLU A 49 -3.67 -23.98 -7.11
CA GLU A 49 -2.51 -24.74 -7.61
C GLU A 49 -1.37 -24.89 -6.58
N GLY A 50 -1.58 -24.42 -5.35
CA GLY A 50 -0.69 -24.72 -4.22
C GLY A 50 0.71 -24.12 -4.35
N GLY A 51 0.86 -22.80 -4.28
CA GLY A 51 2.19 -22.22 -4.20
C GLY A 51 2.21 -20.70 -4.03
N MET A 52 2.66 -20.28 -2.85
CA MET A 52 3.31 -19.00 -2.52
C MET A 52 3.28 -17.91 -3.62
N VAL A 53 2.65 -16.78 -3.31
CA VAL A 53 2.74 -15.54 -4.10
C VAL A 53 4.18 -15.03 -4.11
N SER A 54 4.95 -15.40 -5.12
CA SER A 54 6.26 -14.81 -5.38
C SER A 54 6.11 -13.61 -6.33
N THR A 55 6.95 -12.59 -6.17
CA THR A 55 7.01 -11.43 -7.06
C THR A 55 7.12 -11.83 -8.54
N ILE A 56 7.79 -12.94 -8.84
CA ILE A 56 7.95 -13.49 -10.19
C ILE A 56 6.60 -14.03 -10.71
N LEU A 57 5.86 -14.77 -9.88
CA LEU A 57 4.52 -15.24 -10.23
C LEU A 57 3.58 -14.04 -10.44
N THR A 58 3.63 -13.02 -9.57
CA THR A 58 2.85 -11.77 -9.73
C THR A 58 3.13 -11.10 -11.07
N MET A 59 4.40 -10.95 -11.47
CA MET A 59 4.77 -10.37 -12.76
C MET A 59 4.30 -11.22 -13.94
N GLN A 60 4.41 -12.55 -13.84
CA GLN A 60 3.92 -13.47 -14.87
C GLN A 60 2.40 -13.42 -15.02
N ILE A 61 1.66 -13.32 -13.92
CA ILE A 61 0.21 -13.15 -13.91
C ILE A 61 -0.18 -11.83 -14.57
N ILE A 62 0.45 -10.72 -14.19
CA ILE A 62 0.20 -9.41 -14.81
C ILE A 62 0.44 -9.51 -16.32
N ARG A 63 1.56 -10.10 -16.73
CA ARG A 63 1.94 -10.23 -18.15
C ARG A 63 1.05 -11.20 -18.94
N ASN A 64 0.56 -12.27 -18.32
CA ASN A 64 -0.19 -13.33 -18.99
C ASN A 64 -1.72 -13.15 -18.91
N VAL A 65 -2.23 -12.40 -17.91
CA VAL A 65 -3.67 -12.29 -17.61
C VAL A 65 -4.23 -10.90 -17.92
N SER A 66 -3.42 -9.85 -18.02
CA SER A 66 -3.94 -8.53 -18.39
C SER A 66 -4.37 -8.50 -19.87
N LYS A 67 -5.63 -8.86 -20.13
CA LYS A 67 -6.38 -8.44 -21.33
C LYS A 67 -7.05 -7.07 -21.13
N HIS A 68 -6.78 -6.44 -19.97
CA HIS A 68 -7.42 -5.25 -19.45
C HIS A 68 -6.42 -4.10 -19.51
N LYS A 69 -6.63 -3.18 -20.46
CA LYS A 69 -5.73 -2.06 -20.75
C LYS A 69 -5.52 -1.16 -19.53
N ASP A 70 -6.52 -1.01 -18.68
CA ASP A 70 -6.49 -0.23 -17.44
C ASP A 70 -5.61 -0.87 -16.35
N ILE A 71 -5.65 -2.20 -16.20
CA ILE A 71 -4.76 -2.93 -15.30
C ILE A 71 -3.32 -2.85 -15.82
N GLU A 72 -3.16 -3.09 -17.13
CA GLU A 72 -1.88 -2.97 -17.80
C GLU A 72 -1.32 -1.56 -17.63
N GLU A 73 -2.04 -0.49 -17.96
CA GLU A 73 -1.61 0.91 -17.76
C GLU A 73 -1.27 1.22 -16.29
N TRP A 74 -2.02 0.67 -15.34
CA TRP A 74 -1.73 0.87 -13.91
C TRP A 74 -0.37 0.29 -13.52
N PHE A 75 0.01 -0.88 -14.05
CA PHE A 75 1.30 -1.53 -13.81
C PHE A 75 2.42 -1.05 -14.76
N MET A 76 2.11 -0.74 -16.02
CA MET A 76 3.02 -0.40 -17.13
C MET A 76 3.59 1.01 -17.04
N ASN A 77 3.08 1.84 -16.14
CA ASN A 77 3.86 2.99 -15.68
C ASN A 77 5.12 2.56 -14.89
N TYR A 78 5.39 1.24 -14.75
CA TYR A 78 6.61 0.59 -14.23
C TYR A 78 7.21 1.24 -12.99
N SER A 79 6.38 1.91 -12.21
CA SER A 79 6.81 2.41 -10.92
C SER A 79 6.95 1.18 -10.04
N VAL A 80 8.19 0.87 -9.65
CA VAL A 80 8.53 -0.13 -8.65
C VAL A 80 7.60 -0.01 -7.42
N ASN A 81 7.12 1.21 -7.14
CA ASN A 81 6.16 1.50 -6.08
C ASN A 81 4.78 0.83 -6.29
N ARG A 82 4.22 0.79 -7.51
CA ARG A 82 2.90 0.17 -7.76
C ARG A 82 2.96 -1.36 -7.66
N LEU A 83 4.06 -1.97 -8.10
CA LEU A 83 4.31 -3.38 -7.86
C LEU A 83 4.48 -3.67 -6.37
N ASN A 84 5.29 -2.88 -5.67
CA ASN A 84 5.47 -3.04 -4.22
C ASN A 84 4.16 -2.85 -3.45
N LEU A 85 3.29 -1.93 -3.90
CA LEU A 85 1.96 -1.73 -3.35
C LEU A 85 1.06 -2.96 -3.54
N ALA A 86 1.06 -3.57 -4.74
CA ALA A 86 0.34 -4.80 -4.99
C ALA A 86 0.85 -5.96 -4.11
N LEU A 87 2.17 -6.09 -3.96
CA LEU A 87 2.78 -7.10 -3.08
C LEU A 87 2.44 -6.86 -1.61
N ALA A 88 2.46 -5.60 -1.14
CA ALA A 88 2.08 -5.25 0.22
C ALA A 88 0.60 -5.56 0.50
N TYR A 89 -0.28 -5.30 -0.46
CA TYR A 89 -1.70 -5.67 -0.37
C TYR A 89 -1.88 -7.18 -0.22
N LEU A 90 -1.24 -7.98 -1.09
CA LEU A 90 -1.33 -9.44 -1.06
C LEU A 90 -0.72 -10.03 0.21
N ALA A 91 0.43 -9.51 0.66
CA ALA A 91 1.07 -9.92 1.90
C ALA A 91 0.20 -9.60 3.12
N GLY A 92 -0.40 -8.40 3.16
CA GLY A 92 -1.31 -8.02 4.22
C GLY A 92 -2.51 -8.97 4.31
N LYS A 93 -3.14 -9.26 3.17
CA LYS A 93 -4.25 -10.22 3.07
C LYS A 93 -3.86 -11.62 3.54
N ALA A 94 -2.69 -12.13 3.12
CA ALA A 94 -2.19 -13.44 3.52
C ALA A 94 -1.87 -13.54 5.02
N LEU A 95 -1.44 -12.42 5.63
CA LEU A 95 -1.12 -12.32 7.06
C LEU A 95 -2.34 -11.93 7.92
N GLY A 96 -3.49 -11.62 7.33
CA GLY A 96 -4.68 -11.15 8.03
C GLY A 96 -4.54 -9.74 8.62
N VAL A 97 -3.78 -8.85 7.98
CA VAL A 97 -3.54 -7.47 8.43
C VAL A 97 -3.80 -6.44 7.32
N ASP A 98 -4.28 -5.26 7.72
CA ASP A 98 -4.58 -4.17 6.79
C ASP A 98 -3.35 -3.27 6.53
N LEU A 99 -2.40 -3.75 5.72
CA LEU A 99 -1.24 -2.96 5.31
C LEU A 99 -1.58 -1.90 4.25
N VAL A 100 -2.59 -2.15 3.42
CA VAL A 100 -3.00 -1.30 2.31
C VAL A 100 -4.51 -1.15 2.31
N LYS A 101 -5.00 0.09 2.34
CA LYS A 101 -6.42 0.41 2.31
C LYS A 101 -6.96 0.36 0.88
N VAL A 102 -8.04 -0.37 0.67
CA VAL A 102 -8.77 -0.34 -0.61
C VAL A 102 -9.63 0.92 -0.69
N VAL A 103 -9.54 1.65 -1.80
CA VAL A 103 -10.30 2.90 -2.04
C VAL A 103 -11.03 2.86 -3.38
N GLU A 104 -12.16 3.54 -3.46
CA GLU A 104 -12.90 3.70 -4.72
C GLU A 104 -12.16 4.73 -5.60
N GLY A 105 -11.60 4.29 -6.73
CA GLY A 105 -10.91 5.16 -7.72
C GLY A 105 -9.37 5.05 -7.76
N ILE A 106 -8.76 5.42 -8.90
CA ILE A 106 -7.31 5.56 -9.06
C ILE A 106 -6.89 6.88 -8.42
N ASN A 107 -6.48 6.84 -7.15
CA ASN A 107 -5.95 8.03 -6.47
C ASN A 107 -4.51 8.25 -6.95
N ASP A 108 -4.32 9.08 -7.99
CA ASP A 108 -3.01 9.43 -8.55
C ASP A 108 -2.21 10.44 -7.69
N ASN A 109 -2.47 10.51 -6.38
CA ASN A 109 -1.79 11.42 -5.47
C ASN A 109 -0.77 10.69 -4.58
N TYR A 110 0.36 10.27 -5.17
CA TYR A 110 1.62 10.04 -4.45
C TYR A 110 2.83 10.39 -5.32
#